data_AF-A0A536SLL1-F1
#
_entry.id   AF-A0A536SLL1-F1
#
_cell.length_a   1.000
_cell.length_b   1.000
_cell.length_c   1.000
_cell.angle_alpha   90.00
_cell.angle_beta   90.00
_cell.angle_gamma   90.00
#
_symmetry.space_group_name_H-M   'P 1'
#
loop_
_entity.id
_entity.type
_entity.pdbx_description
1 polymer ?
#
loop_
_entity_poly.entity_id
_entity_poly.type
_entity_poly.pdbx_seq_one_letter_code
_entity_poly.pdbx_strand_id
1 'polypeptide(L)'
;MRTPSLTADRTELRERSPLARIAFVIYAVLVVYASLYPMTGWRDHGLSPLAYLASPWPRYVTSFDLAANVLGYVPYGFLCVLALQPRFALLVAFAIALASAAGLSLGLEAVQSYLPSRVATNLDVLCNLAGAACGAALAVIAAPALLGGPLKRARATAFLPGAEIDAGLALIGLWLFIQLNPATLLFGAGDLRDLLSPGVGRARAPEFFVTLEAFIGAANLVSVALLVSLLSRPAQPVRAMFAVLVLAALSVKVAAFAVIMHAENVLVWLTPGAQFGLLSGLVVALGAVALPRVLRLAAAAVLLMVATVLVNLAPPNPYLAATLKLWQQGPFLNFNGLTRVVSSLWAYVALGYLMFLAARRREPVG
;
A
#
# COMPACT_ATOMS: atom_id res chain seq x y z
N MET A 1 2.50 32.20 -41.52
CA MET A 1 1.82 32.16 -40.21
C MET A 1 0.90 30.94 -40.19
N ARG A 2 1.28 29.86 -39.50
CA ARG A 2 0.37 28.73 -39.25
C ARG A 2 -0.37 29.01 -37.95
N THR A 3 -1.68 29.15 -38.02
CA THR A 3 -2.56 29.13 -36.85
C THR A 3 -2.43 27.78 -36.14
N PRO A 4 -2.15 27.73 -34.82
CA PRO A 4 -2.25 26.48 -34.09
C PRO A 4 -3.73 26.08 -34.09
N SER A 5 -4.00 24.83 -34.47
CA SER A 5 -5.36 24.29 -34.47
C SER A 5 -5.91 24.23 -33.04
N LEU A 6 -6.95 25.02 -32.74
CA LEU A 6 -7.70 25.06 -31.48
C LEU A 6 -8.32 23.72 -31.06
N THR A 7 -8.23 22.70 -31.90
CA THR A 7 -8.73 21.33 -31.66
C THR A 7 -7.70 20.40 -31.03
N ALA A 8 -6.39 20.59 -31.28
CA ALA A 8 -5.34 19.80 -30.64
C ALA A 8 -5.25 20.11 -29.13
N ASP A 9 -5.41 21.40 -28.78
CA ASP A 9 -5.30 21.93 -27.42
C ASP A 9 -6.42 21.39 -26.48
N ARG A 10 -7.65 21.22 -26.98
CA ARG A 10 -8.76 20.67 -26.17
C ARG A 10 -8.63 19.17 -25.87
N THR A 11 -7.74 18.46 -26.58
CA THR A 11 -7.57 17.01 -26.46
C THR A 11 -6.46 16.64 -25.46
N GLU A 12 -5.47 17.52 -25.28
CA GLU A 12 -4.45 17.42 -24.23
C GLU A 12 -4.97 17.85 -22.84
N LEU A 13 -5.99 18.72 -22.79
CA LEU A 13 -6.48 19.36 -21.56
C LEU A 13 -7.51 18.57 -20.71
N ARG A 14 -7.89 17.36 -21.10
CA ARG A 14 -8.57 16.40 -20.20
C ARG A 14 -7.54 15.42 -19.66
N GLU A 15 -6.54 15.93 -18.95
CA GLU A 15 -5.62 15.10 -18.16
C GLU A 15 -6.43 14.28 -17.16
N ARG A 16 -6.72 13.05 -17.57
CA ARG A 16 -7.17 11.94 -16.72
C ARG A 16 -6.19 11.86 -15.56
N SER A 17 -6.60 11.42 -14.38
CA SER A 17 -5.67 11.16 -13.28
C SER A 17 -5.24 9.69 -13.34
N PRO A 18 -4.06 9.33 -13.92
CA PRO A 18 -3.57 7.96 -13.86
C PRO A 18 -3.44 7.48 -12.41
N LEU A 19 -2.99 8.34 -11.51
CA LEU A 19 -2.83 8.02 -10.09
C LEU A 19 -4.12 7.47 -9.46
N ALA A 20 -5.27 8.14 -9.66
CA ALA A 20 -6.53 7.68 -9.07
C ALA A 20 -6.95 6.30 -9.61
N ARG A 21 -6.69 6.04 -10.90
CA ARG A 21 -6.99 4.75 -11.54
C ARG A 21 -6.08 3.64 -11.06
N ILE A 22 -4.78 3.92 -10.99
CA ILE A 22 -3.77 3.00 -10.46
C ILE A 22 -4.12 2.66 -9.00
N ALA A 23 -4.39 3.68 -8.18
CA ALA A 23 -4.79 3.50 -6.79
C ALA A 23 -6.08 2.70 -6.65
N PHE A 24 -7.10 2.95 -7.48
CA PHE A 24 -8.35 2.17 -7.46
C PHE A 24 -8.11 0.70 -7.80
N VAL A 25 -7.34 0.40 -8.87
CA VAL A 25 -7.03 -0.99 -9.24
C VAL A 25 -6.26 -1.70 -8.14
N ILE A 26 -5.23 -1.05 -7.58
CA ILE A 26 -4.47 -1.59 -6.45
C ILE A 26 -5.42 -1.87 -5.28
N TYR A 27 -6.25 -0.90 -4.89
CA TYR A 27 -7.16 -1.05 -3.75
C TYR A 27 -8.21 -2.15 -3.98
N ALA A 28 -8.76 -2.26 -5.19
CA ALA A 28 -9.70 -3.33 -5.53
C ALA A 28 -9.05 -4.73 -5.40
N VAL A 29 -7.82 -4.89 -5.87
CA VAL A 29 -7.05 -6.13 -5.68
C VAL A 29 -6.79 -6.42 -4.20
N LEU A 30 -6.46 -5.38 -3.43
CA LEU A 30 -6.26 -5.49 -1.98
C LEU A 30 -7.54 -5.91 -1.25
N VAL A 31 -8.70 -5.38 -1.63
CA VAL A 31 -10.01 -5.81 -1.10
C VAL A 31 -10.27 -7.28 -1.39
N VAL A 32 -10.09 -7.71 -2.64
CA VAL A 32 -10.24 -9.14 -3.03
C VAL A 32 -9.33 -10.03 -2.19
N TYR A 33 -8.05 -9.65 -2.06
CA TYR A 33 -7.09 -10.42 -1.27
C TYR A 33 -7.51 -10.49 0.20
N ALA A 34 -7.85 -9.36 0.82
CA ALA A 34 -8.22 -9.29 2.22
C ALA A 34 -9.46 -10.13 2.55
N SER A 35 -10.49 -10.10 1.69
CA SER A 35 -11.72 -10.87 1.89
C SER A 35 -11.48 -12.38 1.79
N LEU A 36 -10.59 -12.81 0.91
CA LEU A 36 -10.32 -14.23 0.66
C LEU A 36 -9.19 -14.81 1.52
N TYR A 37 -8.39 -13.97 2.19
CA TYR A 37 -7.34 -14.42 3.11
C TYR A 37 -7.94 -15.32 4.22
N PRO A 38 -7.29 -16.45 4.59
CA PRO A 38 -5.97 -16.93 4.17
C PRO A 38 -5.93 -17.76 2.88
N MET A 39 -7.05 -17.93 2.16
CA MET A 39 -7.15 -18.70 0.92
C MET A 39 -6.77 -20.19 1.06
N THR A 40 -7.02 -20.79 2.21
CA THR A 40 -6.67 -22.20 2.51
C THR A 40 -7.86 -23.00 3.01
N GLY A 41 -7.83 -24.31 2.76
CA GLY A 41 -8.81 -25.25 3.32
C GLY A 41 -10.18 -25.22 2.67
N TRP A 42 -10.27 -24.74 1.42
CA TRP A 42 -11.52 -24.66 0.65
C TRP A 42 -12.35 -25.94 0.73
N ARG A 43 -13.65 -25.81 1.01
CA ARG A 43 -14.60 -26.91 1.15
C ARG A 43 -15.91 -26.57 0.50
N ASP A 44 -16.47 -27.55 -0.20
CA ASP A 44 -17.86 -27.49 -0.64
C ASP A 44 -18.75 -28.09 0.46
N HIS A 45 -19.72 -27.30 0.90
CA HIS A 45 -20.69 -27.69 1.93
C HIS A 45 -22.03 -28.16 1.33
N GLY A 46 -22.15 -28.23 0.00
CA GLY A 46 -23.37 -28.63 -0.70
C GLY A 46 -24.48 -27.58 -0.68
N LEU A 47 -24.17 -26.37 -0.23
CA LEU A 47 -25.08 -25.23 -0.20
C LEU A 47 -24.90 -24.36 -1.45
N SER A 48 -25.98 -23.67 -1.86
CA SER A 48 -25.87 -22.65 -2.91
C SER A 48 -24.93 -21.53 -2.45
N PRO A 49 -24.01 -21.04 -3.32
CA PRO A 49 -23.16 -19.89 -3.03
C PRO A 49 -23.91 -18.60 -2.72
N LEU A 50 -25.20 -18.56 -3.06
CA LEU A 50 -26.09 -17.43 -2.82
C LEU A 50 -27.01 -17.63 -1.60
N ALA A 51 -26.88 -18.74 -0.87
CA ALA A 51 -27.74 -19.06 0.28
C ALA A 51 -27.68 -17.99 1.40
N TYR A 52 -26.56 -17.29 1.52
CA TYR A 52 -26.39 -16.22 2.52
C TYR A 52 -27.37 -15.05 2.32
N LEU A 53 -27.86 -14.82 1.09
CA LEU A 53 -28.78 -13.72 0.80
C LEU A 53 -30.10 -13.84 1.56
N ALA A 54 -30.61 -15.06 1.67
CA ALA A 54 -31.86 -15.37 2.35
C ALA A 54 -31.67 -15.79 3.82
N SER A 55 -30.42 -15.85 4.30
CA SER A 55 -30.13 -16.27 5.67
C SER A 55 -30.49 -15.18 6.68
N PRO A 56 -30.98 -15.55 7.88
CA PRO A 56 -31.19 -14.59 8.95
C PRO A 56 -29.85 -13.99 9.39
N TRP A 57 -29.89 -12.79 9.96
CA TRP A 57 -28.68 -12.14 10.45
C TRP A 57 -28.00 -12.98 11.55
N PRO A 58 -26.65 -12.98 11.60
CA PRO A 58 -25.92 -13.70 12.63
C PRO A 58 -26.31 -13.20 14.03
N ARG A 59 -26.41 -14.13 15.00
CA ARG A 59 -26.72 -13.78 16.39
C ARG A 59 -25.58 -13.08 17.12
N TYR A 60 -24.34 -13.37 16.71
CA TYR A 60 -23.13 -12.83 17.31
C TYR A 60 -22.40 -12.00 16.25
N VAL A 61 -22.53 -10.69 16.36
CA VAL A 61 -21.86 -9.71 15.49
C VAL A 61 -21.12 -8.75 16.40
N THR A 62 -19.84 -8.51 16.14
CA THR A 62 -19.09 -7.51 16.89
C THR A 62 -19.17 -6.16 16.20
N SER A 63 -19.05 -5.07 16.97
CA SER A 63 -18.93 -3.72 16.43
C SER A 63 -17.69 -3.57 15.54
N PHE A 64 -16.64 -4.34 15.83
CA PHE A 64 -15.43 -4.38 15.04
C PHE A 64 -15.70 -4.94 13.63
N ASP A 65 -16.43 -6.04 13.50
CA ASP A 65 -16.73 -6.67 12.20
C ASP A 65 -17.50 -5.70 11.29
N LEU A 66 -18.54 -5.06 11.84
CA LEU A 66 -19.33 -4.05 11.14
C LEU A 66 -18.48 -2.86 10.71
N ALA A 67 -17.66 -2.33 11.63
CA ALA A 67 -16.79 -1.20 11.36
C ALA A 67 -15.72 -1.54 10.30
N ALA A 68 -15.14 -2.74 10.36
CA ALA A 68 -14.11 -3.18 9.41
C ALA A 68 -14.66 -3.29 7.99
N ASN A 69 -15.89 -3.82 7.82
CA ASN A 69 -16.54 -3.92 6.51
C ASN A 69 -16.89 -2.54 5.94
N VAL A 70 -17.48 -1.65 6.75
CA VAL A 70 -17.78 -0.27 6.34
C VAL A 70 -16.49 0.48 5.98
N LEU A 71 -15.52 0.53 6.89
CA LEU A 71 -14.26 1.27 6.69
C LEU A 71 -13.42 0.68 5.56
N GLY A 72 -13.46 -0.64 5.35
CA GLY A 72 -12.77 -1.32 4.26
C GLY A 72 -13.29 -0.93 2.87
N TYR A 73 -14.57 -0.62 2.73
CA TYR A 73 -15.17 -0.21 1.45
C TYR A 73 -15.24 1.31 1.22
N VAL A 74 -15.01 2.14 2.25
CA VAL A 74 -14.93 3.60 2.07
C VAL A 74 -13.89 4.01 1.03
N PRO A 75 -12.61 3.55 1.08
CA PRO A 75 -11.64 3.93 0.06
C PRO A 75 -11.97 3.34 -1.31
N TYR A 76 -12.65 2.18 -1.38
CA TYR A 76 -13.08 1.58 -2.64
C TYR A 76 -14.05 2.51 -3.39
N GLY A 77 -15.14 2.93 -2.72
CA GLY A 77 -16.12 3.84 -3.31
C GLY A 77 -15.52 5.19 -3.67
N PHE A 78 -14.67 5.72 -2.79
CA PHE A 78 -13.98 7.00 -3.01
C PHE A 78 -13.07 6.96 -4.25
N LEU A 79 -12.17 5.98 -4.32
CA LEU A 79 -11.23 5.84 -5.43
C LEU A 79 -11.94 5.49 -6.74
N CYS A 80 -13.03 4.72 -6.70
CA CYS A 80 -13.82 4.41 -7.88
C CYS A 80 -14.36 5.68 -8.55
N VAL A 81 -14.99 6.57 -7.77
CA VAL A 81 -15.51 7.85 -8.28
C VAL A 81 -14.38 8.68 -8.89
N LEU A 82 -13.25 8.82 -8.20
CA LEU A 82 -12.10 9.59 -8.71
C LEU A 82 -11.48 8.97 -9.97
N ALA A 83 -11.40 7.64 -10.07
CA ALA A 83 -10.87 6.92 -11.23
C ALA A 83 -11.74 7.12 -12.49
N LEU A 84 -13.06 7.26 -12.29
CA LEU A 84 -14.05 7.50 -13.35
C LEU A 84 -14.09 8.97 -13.81
N GLN A 85 -13.52 9.90 -13.05
CA GLN A 85 -13.41 11.30 -13.47
C GLN A 85 -12.30 11.51 -14.53
N PRO A 86 -12.46 12.51 -15.43
CA PRO A 86 -13.66 13.30 -15.69
C PRO A 86 -14.59 12.64 -16.72
N ARG A 87 -14.51 11.32 -16.93
CA ARG A 87 -15.22 10.62 -18.02
C ARG A 87 -16.74 10.59 -17.80
N PHE A 88 -17.17 10.44 -16.55
CA PHE A 88 -18.58 10.37 -16.17
C PHE A 88 -18.95 11.54 -15.28
N ALA A 89 -20.22 11.98 -15.32
CA ALA A 89 -20.74 12.93 -14.33
C ALA A 89 -20.66 12.31 -12.92
N LEU A 90 -20.54 13.15 -11.88
CA LEU A 90 -20.31 12.70 -10.50
C LEU A 90 -21.39 11.73 -10.00
N LEU A 91 -22.68 11.99 -10.30
CA LEU A 91 -23.78 11.10 -9.94
C LEU A 91 -23.71 9.75 -10.66
N VAL A 92 -23.32 9.74 -11.93
CA VAL A 92 -23.13 8.50 -12.70
C VAL A 92 -21.93 7.73 -12.15
N ALA A 93 -20.84 8.40 -11.83
CA ALA A 93 -19.67 7.78 -11.20
C ALA A 93 -20.00 7.19 -9.82
N PHE A 94 -20.84 7.88 -9.03
CA PHE A 94 -21.36 7.38 -7.76
C PHE A 94 -22.19 6.10 -7.95
N ALA A 95 -23.13 6.11 -8.90
CA ALA A 95 -23.96 4.94 -9.20
C ALA A 95 -23.11 3.74 -9.68
N ILE A 96 -22.11 3.98 -10.54
CA ILE A 96 -21.17 2.94 -10.97
C ILE A 96 -20.34 2.42 -9.78
N ALA A 97 -19.88 3.31 -8.89
CA ALA A 97 -19.14 2.91 -7.70
C ALA A 97 -19.97 1.96 -6.82
N LEU A 98 -21.24 2.29 -6.56
CA LEU A 98 -22.16 1.43 -5.83
C LEU A 98 -22.44 0.11 -6.53
N ALA A 99 -22.75 0.14 -7.83
CA ALA A 99 -23.02 -1.09 -8.59
C ALA A 99 -21.78 -2.01 -8.62
N SER A 100 -20.58 -1.43 -8.76
CA SER A 100 -19.33 -2.20 -8.74
C SER A 100 -19.03 -2.77 -7.35
N ALA A 101 -19.29 -2.01 -6.27
CA ALA A 101 -19.13 -2.48 -4.91
C ALA A 101 -20.14 -3.59 -4.58
N ALA A 102 -21.38 -3.48 -5.06
CA ALA A 102 -22.40 -4.53 -4.95
C ALA A 102 -21.94 -5.80 -5.63
N GLY A 103 -21.55 -5.73 -6.91
CA GLY A 103 -21.07 -6.89 -7.65
C GLY A 103 -19.84 -7.54 -7.01
N LEU A 104 -18.88 -6.73 -6.56
CA LEU A 104 -17.70 -7.21 -5.87
C LEU A 104 -18.05 -7.89 -4.54
N SER A 105 -18.84 -7.23 -3.68
CA SER A 105 -19.21 -7.77 -2.37
C SER A 105 -20.04 -9.03 -2.51
N LEU A 106 -21.06 -9.05 -3.38
CA LEU A 106 -21.90 -10.22 -3.60
C LEU A 106 -21.08 -11.41 -4.12
N GLY A 107 -20.14 -11.15 -5.03
CA GLY A 107 -19.25 -12.17 -5.56
C GLY A 107 -18.25 -12.69 -4.52
N LEU A 108 -17.65 -11.81 -3.72
CA LEU A 108 -16.72 -12.21 -2.67
C LEU A 108 -17.42 -13.03 -1.58
N GLU A 109 -18.61 -12.64 -1.12
CA GLU A 109 -19.42 -13.42 -0.17
C GLU A 109 -19.78 -14.80 -0.72
N ALA A 110 -20.14 -14.88 -2.00
CA ALA A 110 -20.41 -16.16 -2.65
C ALA A 110 -19.17 -17.06 -2.68
N VAL A 111 -17.98 -16.52 -2.96
CA VAL A 111 -16.72 -17.28 -2.92
C VAL A 111 -16.33 -17.64 -1.48
N GLN A 112 -16.60 -16.77 -0.51
CA GLN A 112 -16.33 -17.01 0.90
C GLN A 112 -17.17 -18.13 1.50
N SER A 113 -18.30 -18.49 0.89
CA SER A 113 -19.09 -19.68 1.29
C SER A 113 -18.30 -20.99 1.23
N TYR A 114 -17.20 -21.01 0.48
CA TYR A 114 -16.28 -22.16 0.36
C TYR A 114 -15.07 -22.07 1.29
N LEU A 115 -14.89 -20.99 2.04
CA LEU A 115 -13.76 -20.78 2.95
C LEU A 115 -14.15 -21.11 4.40
N PRO A 116 -13.53 -22.11 5.06
CA PRO A 116 -13.94 -22.53 6.40
C PRO A 116 -13.74 -21.45 7.48
N SER A 117 -12.82 -20.52 7.24
CA SER A 117 -12.53 -19.42 8.17
C SER A 117 -13.46 -18.22 7.98
N ARG A 118 -14.44 -18.32 7.07
CA ARG A 118 -15.38 -17.25 6.73
C ARG A 118 -16.81 -17.75 6.87
N VAL A 119 -17.69 -16.83 7.24
CA VAL A 119 -19.11 -17.04 7.20
C VAL A 119 -19.64 -15.98 6.26
N ALA A 120 -20.24 -16.39 5.15
CA ALA A 120 -20.81 -15.45 4.20
C ALA A 120 -22.11 -14.86 4.77
N THR A 121 -22.31 -13.53 4.69
CA THR A 121 -23.50 -12.88 5.27
C THR A 121 -24.04 -11.73 4.42
N ASN A 122 -25.37 -11.57 4.43
CA ASN A 122 -26.03 -10.42 3.80
C ASN A 122 -25.78 -9.10 4.55
N LEU A 123 -25.49 -9.18 5.85
CA LEU A 123 -25.13 -8.03 6.68
C LEU A 123 -23.78 -7.44 6.25
N ASP A 124 -22.82 -8.28 5.91
CA ASP A 124 -21.51 -7.83 5.42
C ASP A 124 -21.64 -7.11 4.08
N VAL A 125 -22.49 -7.61 3.16
CA VAL A 125 -22.83 -6.90 1.91
C VAL A 125 -23.41 -5.51 2.21
N LEU A 126 -24.34 -5.40 3.16
CA LEU A 126 -24.94 -4.12 3.54
C LEU A 126 -23.89 -3.15 4.09
N CYS A 127 -23.01 -3.62 4.97
CA CYS A 127 -21.91 -2.82 5.52
C CYS A 127 -20.92 -2.38 4.44
N ASN A 128 -20.52 -3.28 3.54
CA ASN A 128 -19.65 -2.97 2.41
C ASN A 128 -20.27 -1.92 1.47
N LEU A 129 -21.56 -2.06 1.17
CA LEU A 129 -22.30 -1.08 0.37
C LEU A 129 -22.42 0.28 1.07
N ALA A 130 -22.71 0.30 2.38
CA ALA A 130 -22.75 1.53 3.15
C ALA A 130 -21.39 2.25 3.14
N GLY A 131 -20.29 1.50 3.35
CA GLY A 131 -18.93 2.00 3.22
C GLY A 131 -18.65 2.60 1.85
N ALA A 132 -18.95 1.86 0.78
CA ALA A 132 -18.77 2.32 -0.59
C ALA A 132 -19.61 3.58 -0.89
N ALA A 133 -20.84 3.66 -0.39
CA ALA A 133 -21.71 4.83 -0.51
C ALA A 133 -21.09 6.06 0.16
N CYS A 134 -20.65 5.92 1.41
CA CYS A 134 -19.98 6.99 2.16
C CYS A 134 -18.72 7.46 1.43
N GLY A 135 -17.88 6.53 0.98
CA GLY A 135 -16.68 6.84 0.22
C GLY A 135 -16.97 7.57 -1.09
N ALA A 136 -17.93 7.08 -1.85
CA ALA A 136 -18.34 7.69 -3.11
C ALA A 136 -18.91 9.11 -2.89
N ALA A 137 -19.72 9.31 -1.84
CA ALA A 137 -20.26 10.62 -1.49
C ALA A 137 -19.14 11.61 -1.11
N LEU A 138 -18.18 11.16 -0.29
CA LEU A 138 -16.99 11.96 0.05
C LEU A 138 -16.19 12.34 -1.21
N ALA A 139 -16.04 11.42 -2.17
CA ALA A 139 -15.37 11.71 -3.43
C ALA A 139 -16.15 12.71 -4.29
N VAL A 140 -17.48 12.65 -4.33
CA VAL A 140 -18.30 13.64 -5.05
C VAL A 140 -18.08 15.04 -4.49
N ILE A 141 -18.02 15.18 -3.16
CA ILE A 141 -17.76 16.45 -2.48
C ILE A 141 -16.31 16.93 -2.72
N ALA A 142 -15.34 16.02 -2.63
CA ALA A 142 -13.92 16.35 -2.69
C ALA A 142 -13.36 16.45 -4.12
N ALA A 143 -14.01 15.86 -5.13
CA ALA A 143 -13.50 15.75 -6.50
C ALA A 143 -13.08 17.09 -7.12
N PRO A 144 -13.83 18.20 -6.98
CA PRO A 144 -13.39 19.50 -7.50
C PRO A 144 -12.06 19.96 -6.89
N ALA A 145 -11.89 19.81 -5.57
CA ALA A 145 -10.66 20.20 -4.87
C ALA A 145 -9.48 19.27 -5.20
N LEU A 146 -9.73 17.98 -5.38
CA LEU A 146 -8.69 16.99 -5.66
C LEU A 146 -8.25 16.96 -7.13
N LEU A 147 -9.18 17.15 -8.06
CA LEU A 147 -8.95 17.01 -9.51
C LEU A 147 -8.79 18.35 -10.23
N GLY A 148 -9.12 19.47 -9.59
CA GLY A 148 -8.92 20.82 -10.12
C GLY A 148 -8.29 21.81 -9.13
N GLY A 149 -8.09 21.42 -7.87
CA GLY A 149 -7.69 22.32 -6.80
C GLY A 149 -6.20 22.28 -6.42
N PRO A 150 -5.86 22.73 -5.20
CA PRO A 150 -4.47 22.90 -4.78
C PRO A 150 -3.68 21.59 -4.71
N LEU A 151 -4.31 20.44 -4.44
CA LEU A 151 -3.60 19.15 -4.38
C LEU A 151 -3.11 18.70 -5.76
N LYS A 152 -3.94 18.81 -6.81
CA LYS A 152 -3.50 18.53 -8.19
C LYS A 152 -2.34 19.44 -8.59
N ARG A 153 -2.43 20.73 -8.24
CA ARG A 153 -1.35 21.69 -8.49
C ARG A 153 -0.08 21.33 -7.73
N ALA A 154 -0.17 20.98 -6.45
CA ALA A 154 0.96 20.55 -5.63
C ALA A 154 1.63 19.28 -6.20
N ARG A 155 0.85 18.29 -6.65
CA ARG A 155 1.40 17.10 -7.36
C ARG A 155 2.08 17.51 -8.66
N ALA A 156 1.44 18.39 -9.44
CA ALA A 156 1.98 18.82 -10.73
C ALA A 156 3.26 19.65 -10.56
N THR A 157 3.39 20.46 -9.51
CA THR A 157 4.61 21.24 -9.24
C THR A 157 5.72 20.39 -8.64
N ALA A 158 5.39 19.45 -7.76
CA ALA A 158 6.39 18.63 -7.06
C ALA A 158 6.95 17.48 -7.90
N PHE A 159 6.14 16.86 -8.77
CA PHE A 159 6.49 15.61 -9.46
C PHE A 159 6.39 15.71 -10.99
N LEU A 160 7.18 14.88 -11.67
CA LEU A 160 7.17 14.77 -13.13
C LEU A 160 5.77 14.28 -13.62
N PRO A 161 5.30 14.70 -14.81
CA PRO A 161 4.06 14.18 -15.38
C PRO A 161 4.24 12.73 -15.86
N GLY A 162 3.14 12.03 -16.15
CA GLY A 162 3.16 10.68 -16.74
C GLY A 162 2.61 9.59 -15.82
N ALA A 163 2.00 8.57 -16.43
CA ALA A 163 1.40 7.43 -15.72
C ALA A 163 2.47 6.59 -15.00
N GLU A 164 3.68 6.55 -15.54
CA GLU A 164 4.85 5.93 -14.94
C GLU A 164 5.28 6.63 -13.65
N ILE A 165 5.17 7.95 -13.57
CA ILE A 165 5.48 8.70 -12.35
C ILE A 165 4.39 8.46 -11.30
N ASP A 166 3.12 8.44 -11.74
CA ASP A 166 1.99 8.13 -10.87
C ASP A 166 2.06 6.69 -10.33
N ALA A 167 2.56 5.73 -11.10
CA ALA A 167 2.84 4.38 -10.61
C ALA A 167 3.92 4.40 -9.51
N GLY A 168 4.98 5.19 -9.69
CA GLY A 168 6.00 5.41 -8.65
C GLY A 168 5.43 6.06 -7.39
N LEU A 169 4.53 7.03 -7.53
CA LEU A 169 3.83 7.65 -6.40
C LEU A 169 2.90 6.65 -5.69
N ALA A 170 2.22 5.78 -6.43
CA ALA A 170 1.44 4.69 -5.85
C ALA A 170 2.33 3.72 -5.05
N LEU A 171 3.54 3.43 -5.54
CA LEU A 171 4.53 2.64 -4.79
C LEU A 171 4.97 3.33 -3.49
N ILE A 172 5.19 4.65 -3.50
CA ILE A 172 5.46 5.41 -2.26
C ILE A 172 4.27 5.34 -1.30
N GLY A 173 3.04 5.42 -1.80
CA GLY A 173 1.82 5.22 -1.01
C GLY A 173 1.75 3.83 -0.39
N LEU A 174 2.07 2.79 -1.15
CA LEU A 174 2.16 1.42 -0.63
C LEU A 174 3.30 1.25 0.38
N TRP A 175 4.42 1.97 0.22
CA TRP A 175 5.50 1.95 1.20
C TRP A 175 5.06 2.55 2.56
N LEU A 176 4.23 3.59 2.56
CA LEU A 176 3.59 4.09 3.78
C LEU A 176 2.60 3.07 4.35
N PHE A 177 1.81 2.42 3.49
CA PHE A 177 0.85 1.40 3.90
C PHE A 177 1.51 0.23 4.63
N ILE A 178 2.68 -0.26 4.18
CA ILE A 178 3.36 -1.38 4.85
C ILE A 178 3.90 -1.03 6.25
N GLN A 179 3.97 0.25 6.62
CA GLN A 179 4.30 0.66 7.99
C GLN A 179 3.17 0.32 8.98
N LEU A 180 1.95 0.06 8.50
CA LEU A 180 0.86 -0.45 9.33
C LEU A 180 1.11 -1.88 9.82
N ASN A 181 2.07 -2.60 9.23
CA ASN A 181 2.42 -3.94 9.65
C ASN A 181 3.33 -3.89 10.90
N PRO A 182 2.90 -4.40 12.06
CA PRO A 182 3.76 -4.48 13.24
C PRO A 182 4.82 -5.59 13.14
N ALA A 183 4.63 -6.56 12.24
CA ALA A 183 5.53 -7.70 12.04
C ALA A 183 6.84 -7.33 11.34
N THR A 184 6.85 -6.20 10.64
CA THR A 184 7.96 -5.81 9.78
C THR A 184 8.97 -4.97 10.54
N LEU A 185 10.25 -5.24 10.30
CA LEU A 185 11.35 -4.36 10.69
C LEU A 185 11.06 -2.94 10.18
N LEU A 186 11.53 -1.91 10.89
CA LEU A 186 11.31 -0.52 10.47
C LEU A 186 11.85 -0.30 9.04
N PHE A 187 10.97 0.14 8.14
CA PHE A 187 11.22 0.29 6.69
C PHE A 187 11.59 -1.00 5.94
N GLY A 188 11.62 -2.15 6.60
CA GLY A 188 11.87 -3.44 5.98
C GLY A 188 10.74 -3.84 5.04
N ALA A 189 11.12 -4.34 3.87
CA ALA A 189 10.22 -4.87 2.86
C ALA A 189 10.89 -6.05 2.15
N GLY A 190 10.09 -6.87 1.45
CA GLY A 190 10.61 -7.98 0.64
C GLY A 190 10.77 -9.30 1.38
N ASP A 191 10.33 -9.41 2.64
CA ASP A 191 10.44 -10.64 3.43
C ASP A 191 9.46 -11.72 2.91
N LEU A 192 10.01 -12.82 2.39
CA LEU A 192 9.30 -13.99 1.90
C LEU A 192 9.48 -15.22 2.81
N ARG A 193 10.15 -15.10 3.96
CA ARG A 193 10.50 -16.26 4.79
C ARG A 193 9.26 -17.01 5.29
N ASP A 194 8.20 -16.28 5.63
CA ASP A 194 6.91 -16.85 6.03
C ASP A 194 6.20 -17.58 4.87
N LEU A 195 6.53 -17.25 3.62
CA LEU A 195 5.96 -17.87 2.42
C LEU A 195 6.80 -19.07 1.91
N LEU A 196 8.12 -19.04 2.13
CA LEU A 196 9.08 -20.00 1.56
C LEU A 196 9.57 -21.07 2.55
N SER A 197 8.84 -21.25 3.66
CA SER A 197 9.19 -22.09 4.82
C SER A 197 10.32 -21.51 5.68
N PRO A 198 10.15 -21.46 7.02
CA PRO A 198 11.19 -20.98 7.91
C PRO A 198 12.36 -21.97 7.92
N GLY A 199 13.50 -21.56 7.37
CA GLY A 199 14.74 -22.31 7.52
C GLY A 199 15.12 -22.41 9.01
N VAL A 200 15.63 -23.57 9.44
CA VAL A 200 16.20 -23.74 10.78
C VAL A 200 17.47 -22.90 10.87
N GLY A 201 17.34 -21.70 11.43
CA GLY A 201 18.46 -20.79 11.64
C GLY A 201 19.38 -21.29 12.76
N ARG A 202 20.70 -21.13 12.57
CA ARG A 202 21.68 -21.31 13.66
C ARG A 202 21.50 -20.22 14.70
N ALA A 203 21.75 -20.54 15.97
CA ALA A 203 21.80 -19.54 17.04
C ALA A 203 22.80 -18.43 16.70
N ARG A 204 22.39 -17.17 16.87
CA ARG A 204 23.20 -15.97 16.64
C ARG A 204 23.09 -15.05 17.84
N ALA A 205 24.15 -14.29 18.09
CA ALA A 205 24.15 -13.29 19.15
C ALA A 205 23.19 -12.11 18.81
N PRO A 206 22.62 -11.42 19.81
CA PRO A 206 21.69 -10.31 19.59
C PRO A 206 22.23 -9.19 18.68
N GLU A 207 23.53 -8.90 18.76
CA GLU A 207 24.21 -7.83 18.00
C GLU A 207 24.15 -8.07 16.49
N PHE A 208 24.13 -9.34 16.08
CA PHE A 208 23.97 -9.73 14.68
C PHE A 208 22.61 -9.30 14.14
N PHE A 209 21.54 -9.49 14.92
CA PHE A 209 20.20 -9.07 14.54
C PHE A 209 20.06 -7.54 14.52
N VAL A 210 20.66 -6.85 15.50
CA VAL A 210 20.71 -5.37 15.55
C VAL A 210 21.37 -4.82 14.29
N THR A 211 22.50 -5.39 13.88
CA THR A 211 23.26 -4.93 12.71
C THR A 211 22.51 -5.20 11.40
N LEU A 212 21.91 -6.39 11.26
CA LEU A 212 21.09 -6.72 10.11
C LEU A 212 19.87 -5.80 9.99
N GLU A 213 19.16 -5.58 11.09
CA GLU A 213 18.00 -4.69 11.12
C GLU A 213 18.40 -3.26 10.75
N ALA A 214 19.49 -2.75 11.31
CA ALA A 214 20.01 -1.42 10.98
C ALA A 214 20.35 -1.28 9.49
N PHE A 215 21.05 -2.26 8.92
CA PHE A 215 21.42 -2.22 7.50
C PHE A 215 20.19 -2.32 6.59
N ILE A 216 19.28 -3.26 6.85
CA ILE A 216 18.05 -3.45 6.05
C ILE A 216 17.19 -2.18 6.09
N GLY A 217 16.99 -1.61 7.28
CA GLY A 217 16.24 -0.37 7.47
C GLY A 217 16.88 0.81 6.75
N ALA A 218 18.20 1.01 6.91
CA ALA A 218 18.93 2.08 6.26
C ALA A 218 18.91 1.96 4.73
N ALA A 219 19.17 0.77 4.19
CA ALA A 219 19.19 0.53 2.75
C ALA A 219 17.82 0.78 2.10
N ASN A 220 16.73 0.27 2.69
CA ASN A 220 15.38 0.56 2.21
C ASN A 220 15.05 2.05 2.29
N LEU A 221 15.41 2.71 3.39
CA LEU A 221 15.16 4.13 3.59
C LEU A 221 15.88 4.99 2.55
N VAL A 222 17.15 4.68 2.25
CA VAL A 222 17.92 5.35 1.19
C VAL A 222 17.31 5.08 -0.18
N SER A 223 16.92 3.84 -0.49
CA SER A 223 16.23 3.50 -1.75
C SER A 223 14.94 4.31 -1.95
N VAL A 224 14.15 4.50 -0.90
CA VAL A 224 12.93 5.32 -0.93
C VAL A 224 13.25 6.81 -1.15
N ALA A 225 14.27 7.35 -0.48
CA ALA A 225 14.71 8.73 -0.72
C ALA A 225 15.12 8.96 -2.17
N LEU A 226 15.89 8.01 -2.72
CA LEU A 226 16.32 8.03 -4.10
C LEU A 226 15.13 7.88 -5.06
N LEU A 227 14.18 7.00 -4.78
CA LEU A 227 12.94 6.86 -5.55
C LEU A 227 12.16 8.17 -5.59
N VAL A 228 11.89 8.81 -4.45
CA VAL A 228 11.23 10.13 -4.39
C VAL A 228 11.99 11.14 -5.25
N SER A 229 13.32 11.19 -5.13
CA SER A 229 14.16 12.10 -5.92
C SER A 229 14.09 11.86 -7.44
N LEU A 230 13.82 10.63 -7.87
CA LEU A 230 13.70 10.26 -9.29
C LEU A 230 12.35 10.66 -9.88
N LEU A 231 11.30 10.73 -9.04
CA LEU A 231 9.94 11.16 -9.38
C LEU A 231 9.76 12.68 -9.33
N SER A 232 10.53 13.36 -8.49
CA SER A 232 10.44 14.82 -8.31
C SER A 232 10.91 15.62 -9.53
N ARG A 233 10.29 16.80 -9.72
CA ARG A 233 10.78 17.78 -10.71
C ARG A 233 12.13 18.38 -10.29
N PRO A 234 12.93 18.90 -11.24
CA PRO A 234 14.11 19.68 -10.93
C PRO A 234 13.81 20.85 -9.98
N ALA A 235 14.79 21.24 -9.16
CA ALA A 235 14.72 22.33 -8.16
C ALA A 235 13.72 22.15 -7.01
N GLN A 236 12.98 21.04 -6.94
CA GLN A 236 12.14 20.75 -5.77
C GLN A 236 12.98 20.42 -4.53
N PRO A 237 12.52 20.77 -3.31
CA PRO A 237 13.25 20.52 -2.07
C PRO A 237 13.13 19.05 -1.64
N VAL A 238 13.72 18.13 -2.43
CA VAL A 238 13.60 16.67 -2.25
C VAL A 238 13.98 16.23 -0.84
N ARG A 239 14.98 16.87 -0.22
CA ARG A 239 15.37 16.58 1.17
C ARG A 239 14.25 16.83 2.16
N ALA A 240 13.51 17.94 2.01
CA ALA A 240 12.38 18.28 2.86
C ALA A 240 11.19 17.35 2.57
N MET A 241 10.90 17.06 1.30
CA MET A 241 9.85 16.11 0.90
C MET A 241 10.09 14.72 1.51
N PHE A 242 11.35 14.27 1.47
CA PHE A 242 11.76 13.02 2.07
C PHE A 242 11.64 13.05 3.60
N ALA A 243 12.07 14.12 4.27
CA ALA A 243 11.89 14.26 5.72
C ALA A 243 10.41 14.19 6.13
N VAL A 244 9.52 14.87 5.39
CA VAL A 244 8.06 14.79 5.60
C VAL A 244 7.55 13.37 5.38
N LEU A 245 8.04 12.66 4.35
CA LEU A 245 7.67 11.27 4.10
C LEU A 245 8.10 10.34 5.26
N VAL A 246 9.29 10.54 5.81
CA VAL A 246 9.77 9.79 6.98
C VAL A 246 8.92 10.08 8.21
N LEU A 247 8.60 11.34 8.47
CA LEU A 247 7.71 11.71 9.57
C LEU A 247 6.32 11.06 9.42
N ALA A 248 5.76 11.05 8.21
CA ALA A 248 4.51 10.36 7.92
C ALA A 248 4.62 8.85 8.19
N ALA A 249 5.70 8.20 7.73
CA ALA A 249 5.93 6.77 7.96
C ALA A 249 6.04 6.41 9.45
N LEU A 250 6.80 7.20 10.22
CA LEU A 250 6.92 7.02 11.67
C LEU A 250 5.59 7.26 12.37
N SER A 251 4.83 8.27 11.95
CA SER A 251 3.50 8.56 12.51
C SER A 251 2.52 7.41 12.27
N VAL A 252 2.55 6.83 11.06
CA VAL A 252 1.75 5.64 10.72
C VAL A 252 2.17 4.44 11.58
N LYS A 253 3.47 4.19 11.77
CA LYS A 253 3.98 3.10 12.62
C LYS A 253 3.56 3.28 14.08
N VAL A 254 3.69 4.50 14.63
CA VAL A 254 3.23 4.85 15.98
C VAL A 254 1.72 4.64 16.11
N ALA A 255 0.92 5.15 15.17
CA ALA A 255 -0.53 4.99 15.21
C ALA A 255 -0.95 3.52 15.14
N ALA A 256 -0.31 2.72 14.28
CA ALA A 256 -0.57 1.29 14.19
C ALA A 256 -0.31 0.58 15.53
N PHE A 257 0.85 0.81 16.15
CA PHE A 257 1.16 0.22 17.45
C PHE A 257 0.29 0.77 18.58
N ALA A 258 -0.11 2.04 18.54
CA ALA A 258 -1.01 2.62 19.54
C ALA A 258 -2.39 1.93 19.51
N VAL A 259 -2.92 1.63 18.32
CA VAL A 259 -4.18 0.88 18.17
C VAL A 259 -4.02 -0.57 18.64
N ILE A 260 -2.94 -1.23 18.23
CA ILE A 260 -2.73 -2.67 18.48
C ILE A 260 -2.40 -2.96 19.95
N MET A 261 -1.56 -2.12 20.56
CA MET A 261 -1.07 -2.32 21.93
C MET A 261 -1.90 -1.56 22.96
N HIS A 262 -3.08 -1.04 22.58
CA HIS A 262 -3.93 -0.22 23.45
C HIS A 262 -3.18 0.95 24.14
N ALA A 263 -2.34 1.63 23.36
CA ALA A 263 -1.44 2.71 23.78
C ALA A 263 -0.32 2.32 24.78
N GLU A 264 -0.13 1.04 25.07
CA GLU A 264 1.01 0.56 25.85
C GLU A 264 2.19 0.20 24.94
N ASN A 265 3.44 0.39 25.40
CA ASN A 265 4.65 -0.03 24.67
C ASN A 265 4.69 0.39 23.18
N VAL A 266 4.12 1.56 22.84
CA VAL A 266 3.93 2.01 21.45
C VAL A 266 5.22 2.10 20.65
N LEU A 267 6.35 2.33 21.33
CA LEU A 267 7.68 2.45 20.73
C LEU A 267 8.52 1.16 20.77
N VAL A 268 7.92 0.00 21.08
CA VAL A 268 8.65 -1.28 21.13
C VAL A 268 9.31 -1.65 19.80
N TRP A 269 8.79 -1.15 18.68
CA TRP A 269 9.39 -1.31 17.35
C TRP A 269 10.63 -0.44 17.11
N LEU A 270 10.89 0.57 17.95
CA LEU A 270 12.07 1.44 17.86
C LEU A 270 13.26 0.78 18.57
N THR A 271 13.59 -0.43 18.12
CA THR A 271 14.72 -1.23 18.60
C THR A 271 16.06 -0.49 18.36
N PRO A 272 17.17 -0.92 19.00
CA PRO A 272 18.49 -0.37 18.68
C PRO A 272 18.84 -0.47 17.19
N GLY A 273 18.48 -1.58 16.53
CA GLY A 273 18.68 -1.76 15.09
C GLY A 273 17.89 -0.74 14.28
N ALA A 274 16.61 -0.53 14.60
CA ALA A 274 15.77 0.46 13.96
C ALA A 274 16.30 1.90 14.16
N GLN A 275 16.82 2.23 15.36
CA GLN A 275 17.41 3.54 15.64
C GLN A 275 18.67 3.77 14.79
N PHE A 276 19.60 2.82 14.76
CA PHE A 276 20.81 2.93 13.94
C PHE A 276 20.49 2.97 12.45
N GLY A 277 19.52 2.17 12.00
CA GLY A 277 19.07 2.14 10.60
C GLY A 277 18.41 3.46 10.18
N LEU A 278 17.56 4.03 11.03
CA LEU A 278 16.93 5.33 10.81
C LEU A 278 17.98 6.44 10.73
N LEU A 279 18.89 6.53 11.71
CA LEU A 279 19.90 7.59 11.77
C LEU A 279 20.87 7.50 10.59
N SER A 280 21.47 6.32 10.36
CA SER A 280 22.43 6.13 9.27
C SER A 280 21.76 6.28 7.90
N GLY A 281 20.56 5.74 7.72
CA GLY A 281 19.79 5.86 6.49
C GLY A 281 19.42 7.31 6.18
N LEU A 282 19.01 8.11 7.18
CA LEU A 282 18.75 9.54 7.00
C LEU A 282 20.00 10.29 6.52
N VAL A 283 21.15 10.09 7.20
CA VAL A 283 22.41 10.76 6.85
C VAL A 283 22.82 10.42 5.42
N VAL A 284 22.82 9.13 5.07
CA VAL A 284 23.19 8.67 3.73
C VAL A 284 22.20 9.17 2.68
N ALA A 285 20.90 9.12 2.94
CA ALA A 285 19.85 9.57 2.02
C ALA A 285 20.00 11.06 1.68
N LEU A 286 20.22 11.92 2.68
CA LEU A 286 20.37 13.37 2.49
C LEU A 286 21.57 13.73 1.59
N GLY A 287 22.64 12.94 1.66
CA GLY A 287 23.80 13.03 0.76
C GLY A 287 23.51 12.43 -0.62
N ALA A 288 22.95 11.22 -0.67
CA ALA A 288 22.76 10.45 -1.91
C ALA A 288 21.80 11.11 -2.91
N VAL A 289 20.87 11.96 -2.43
CA VAL A 289 19.98 12.75 -3.32
C VAL A 289 20.75 13.71 -4.22
N ALA A 290 21.97 14.13 -3.85
CA ALA A 290 22.82 14.99 -4.68
C ALA A 290 23.51 14.24 -5.84
N LEU A 291 23.44 12.90 -5.88
CA LEU A 291 24.07 12.12 -6.92
C LEU A 291 23.43 12.39 -8.31
N PRO A 292 24.21 12.25 -9.40
CA PRO A 292 23.68 12.19 -10.75
C PRO A 292 22.54 11.18 -10.87
N ARG A 293 21.53 11.48 -11.70
CA ARG A 293 20.32 10.65 -11.84
C ARG A 293 20.62 9.15 -12.07
N VAL A 294 21.67 8.86 -12.84
CA VAL A 294 22.12 7.49 -13.14
C VAL A 294 22.55 6.76 -11.87
N LEU A 295 23.39 7.40 -11.06
CA LEU A 295 23.87 6.83 -9.80
C LEU A 295 22.75 6.70 -8.79
N ARG A 296 21.79 7.64 -8.76
CA ARG A 296 20.59 7.53 -7.92
C ARG A 296 19.76 6.31 -8.27
N LEU A 297 19.51 6.07 -9.56
CA LEU A 297 18.75 4.90 -10.01
C LEU A 297 19.49 3.60 -9.69
N ALA A 298 20.78 3.53 -10.01
CA ALA A 298 21.59 2.34 -9.75
C ALA A 298 21.69 2.05 -8.24
N ALA A 299 21.98 3.05 -7.42
CA ALA A 299 22.05 2.91 -5.97
C ALA A 299 20.71 2.48 -5.37
N ALA A 300 19.59 3.07 -5.80
CA ALA A 300 18.26 2.68 -5.33
C ALA A 300 17.96 1.21 -5.60
N ALA A 301 18.27 0.73 -6.81
CA ALA A 301 18.04 -0.66 -7.21
C ALA A 301 18.97 -1.62 -6.47
N VAL A 302 20.27 -1.31 -6.39
CA VAL A 302 21.26 -2.16 -5.71
C VAL A 302 20.96 -2.26 -4.21
N LEU A 303 20.72 -1.14 -3.53
CA LEU A 303 20.41 -1.14 -2.10
C LEU A 303 19.13 -1.91 -1.79
N LEU A 304 18.09 -1.74 -2.61
CA LEU A 304 16.82 -2.46 -2.43
C LEU A 304 17.01 -3.96 -2.68
N MET A 305 17.78 -4.35 -3.69
CA MET A 305 18.12 -5.73 -3.98
C MET A 305 18.91 -6.37 -2.83
N VAL A 306 19.97 -5.72 -2.35
CA VAL A 306 20.79 -6.22 -1.24
C VAL A 306 19.95 -6.34 0.03
N ALA A 307 19.15 -5.34 0.38
CA ALA A 307 18.27 -5.39 1.54
C ALA A 307 17.26 -6.55 1.45
N THR A 308 16.68 -6.76 0.26
CA THR A 308 15.74 -7.86 0.01
C THR A 308 16.42 -9.22 0.11
N VAL A 309 17.64 -9.37 -0.40
CA VAL A 309 18.41 -10.62 -0.24
C VAL A 309 18.73 -10.86 1.24
N LEU A 310 19.20 -9.84 1.95
CA LEU A 310 19.57 -9.96 3.36
C LEU A 310 18.38 -10.30 4.26
N VAL A 311 17.20 -9.69 4.05
CA VAL A 311 16.03 -10.00 4.87
C VAL A 311 15.59 -11.46 4.69
N ASN A 312 15.73 -12.03 3.49
CA ASN A 312 15.36 -13.41 3.20
C ASN A 312 16.41 -14.44 3.65
N LEU A 313 17.69 -14.06 3.66
CA LEU A 313 18.77 -14.91 4.17
C LEU A 313 18.94 -14.81 5.69
N ALA A 314 18.35 -13.78 6.32
CA ALA A 314 18.43 -13.60 7.76
C ALA A 314 17.75 -14.75 8.51
N PRO A 315 18.39 -15.33 9.55
CA PRO A 315 17.75 -16.33 10.38
C PRO A 315 16.51 -15.74 11.07
N PRO A 316 15.51 -16.57 11.42
CA PRO A 316 14.34 -16.12 12.18
C PRO A 316 14.80 -15.45 13.49
N ASN A 317 14.26 -14.27 13.78
CA ASN A 317 14.57 -13.57 15.02
C ASN A 317 13.66 -14.12 16.14
N PRO A 318 14.20 -14.81 17.16
CA PRO A 318 13.39 -15.38 18.24
C PRO A 318 12.66 -14.32 19.07
N TYR A 319 13.18 -13.09 19.13
CA TYR A 319 12.59 -11.98 19.87
C TYR A 319 11.38 -11.38 19.12
N LEU A 320 11.37 -11.41 17.78
CA LEU A 320 10.26 -10.95 16.96
C LEU A 320 9.09 -11.94 16.96
N ALA A 321 9.39 -13.25 17.05
CA ALA A 321 8.39 -14.32 17.05
C ALA A 321 7.39 -14.23 18.23
N ALA A 322 7.80 -13.67 19.38
CA ALA A 322 6.93 -13.46 20.53
C ALA A 322 5.87 -12.37 20.27
N THR A 323 6.26 -11.26 19.62
CA THR A 323 5.36 -10.15 19.27
C THR A 323 4.38 -10.55 18.17
N LEU A 324 4.78 -11.43 17.24
CA LEU A 324 3.93 -11.90 16.14
C LEU A 324 2.75 -12.79 16.57
N LYS A 325 2.89 -13.54 17.67
CA LYS A 325 1.83 -14.44 18.17
C LYS A 325 0.55 -13.69 18.57
N LEU A 326 0.69 -12.48 19.12
CA LEU A 326 -0.44 -11.60 19.45
C LEU A 326 -1.22 -11.12 18.21
N TRP A 327 -0.56 -11.02 17.05
CA TRP A 327 -1.18 -10.49 15.82
C TRP A 327 -1.71 -11.57 14.88
N GLN A 328 -1.25 -12.81 15.01
CA GLN A 328 -1.77 -13.95 14.26
C GLN A 328 -3.10 -14.49 14.81
N GLN A 329 -3.51 -14.06 16.01
CA GLN A 329 -4.72 -14.52 16.69
C GLN A 329 -5.65 -13.32 16.96
N GLY A 330 -6.80 -13.27 16.30
CA GLY A 330 -7.84 -12.27 16.61
C GLY A 330 -8.47 -11.56 15.39
N PRO A 331 -9.20 -10.46 15.63
CA PRO A 331 -10.06 -9.80 14.63
C PRO A 331 -9.29 -9.15 13.46
N PHE A 332 -7.97 -8.93 13.61
CA PHE A 332 -7.12 -8.30 12.60
C PHE A 332 -6.51 -9.26 11.56
N LEU A 333 -6.93 -10.53 11.53
CA LEU A 333 -6.34 -11.56 10.66
C LEU A 333 -6.24 -11.12 9.19
N ASN A 334 -7.31 -10.50 8.66
CA ASN A 334 -7.40 -10.10 7.25
C ASN A 334 -6.43 -8.94 6.96
N PHE A 335 -6.44 -7.96 7.85
CA PHE A 335 -5.58 -6.78 7.77
C PHE A 335 -4.10 -7.17 7.91
N ASN A 336 -3.81 -8.18 8.75
CA ASN A 336 -2.50 -8.78 8.86
C ASN A 336 -2.06 -9.44 7.56
N GLY A 337 -2.87 -10.35 7.02
CA GLY A 337 -2.58 -10.96 5.73
C GLY A 337 -2.31 -9.92 4.64
N LEU A 338 -3.13 -8.86 4.59
CA LEU A 338 -3.02 -7.79 3.62
C LEU A 338 -1.71 -6.99 3.75
N THR A 339 -1.43 -6.45 4.94
CA THR A 339 -0.22 -5.66 5.16
C THR A 339 1.05 -6.52 5.04
N ARG A 340 0.97 -7.82 5.35
CA ARG A 340 2.06 -8.79 5.12
C ARG A 340 2.32 -8.99 3.64
N VAL A 341 1.33 -9.33 2.83
CA VAL A 341 1.54 -9.58 1.39
C VAL A 341 2.05 -8.34 0.68
N VAL A 342 1.54 -7.15 1.03
CA VAL A 342 2.03 -5.90 0.45
C VAL A 342 3.49 -5.67 0.84
N SER A 343 3.86 -5.86 2.11
CA SER A 343 5.25 -5.73 2.57
C SER A 343 6.19 -6.71 1.87
N SER A 344 5.78 -7.97 1.75
CA SER A 344 6.50 -9.03 1.06
C SER A 344 6.73 -8.71 -0.41
N LEU A 345 5.73 -8.19 -1.12
CA LEU A 345 5.83 -7.94 -2.57
C LEU A 345 6.42 -6.57 -2.93
N TRP A 346 6.34 -5.59 -2.03
CA TRP A 346 6.67 -4.19 -2.34
C TRP A 346 8.07 -4.03 -2.92
N ALA A 347 9.09 -4.65 -2.30
CA ALA A 347 10.47 -4.51 -2.74
C ALA A 347 10.69 -5.08 -4.16
N TYR A 348 10.04 -6.20 -4.49
CA TYR A 348 10.13 -6.82 -5.82
C TYR A 348 9.45 -5.95 -6.90
N VAL A 349 8.28 -5.40 -6.60
CA VAL A 349 7.57 -4.49 -7.51
C VAL A 349 8.36 -3.19 -7.71
N ALA A 350 8.92 -2.63 -6.63
CA ALA A 350 9.74 -1.43 -6.69
C ALA A 350 11.06 -1.66 -7.45
N LEU A 351 11.70 -2.83 -7.33
CA LEU A 351 12.85 -3.22 -8.15
C LEU A 351 12.47 -3.32 -9.63
N GLY A 352 11.36 -3.99 -9.95
CA GLY A 352 10.83 -4.06 -11.31
C GLY A 352 10.57 -2.67 -11.91
N TYR A 353 10.00 -1.78 -11.10
CA TYR A 353 9.76 -0.38 -11.47
C TYR A 353 11.05 0.40 -11.73
N LEU A 354 12.07 0.26 -10.88
CA LEU A 354 13.37 0.91 -11.08
C LEU A 354 14.07 0.41 -12.35
N MET A 355 13.98 -0.88 -12.66
CA MET A 355 14.48 -1.45 -13.92
C MET A 355 13.72 -0.90 -15.13
N PHE A 356 12.40 -0.77 -15.04
CA PHE A 356 11.58 -0.14 -16.07
C PHE A 356 11.99 1.32 -16.33
N LEU A 357 12.20 2.12 -15.28
CA LEU A 357 12.71 3.49 -15.40
C LEU A 357 14.10 3.53 -16.05
N ALA A 358 14.95 2.55 -15.78
CA ALA A 358 16.28 2.44 -16.38
C ALA A 358 16.22 2.14 -17.89
N ALA A 359 15.31 1.26 -18.30
CA ALA A 359 15.12 0.86 -19.69
C ALA A 359 14.60 2.03 -20.55
N ARG A 360 13.61 2.77 -20.04
CA ARG A 360 13.04 3.97 -20.68
C ARG A 360 14.05 5.08 -20.95
N ARG A 361 15.14 5.14 -20.18
CA ARG A 361 16.24 6.09 -20.42
C ARG A 361 17.02 5.77 -21.70
N ARG A 362 17.05 4.50 -22.12
CA ARG A 362 17.90 4.03 -23.23
C ARG A 362 17.23 4.16 -24.60
N GLU A 363 15.91 4.41 -24.66
CA GLU A 363 15.23 4.67 -25.93
C GLU A 363 15.65 6.07 -26.43
N PRO A 364 16.37 6.16 -27.56
CA PRO A 364 16.56 7.44 -28.23
C PRO A 364 15.19 7.91 -28.72
N VAL A 365 14.87 9.18 -28.52
CA VAL A 365 13.74 9.81 -29.22
C VAL A 365 14.07 9.74 -30.71
N GLY A 366 13.46 8.78 -31.41
CA GLY A 366 13.55 8.60 -32.85
C GLY A 366 12.77 9.67 -33.59
#